data_AF-A0A7R9UIA7-F1
#
_entry.id   AF-A0A7R9UIA7-F1
#
_cell.length_a   1.000
_cell.length_b   1.000
_cell.length_c   1.000
_cell.angle_alpha   90.00
_cell.angle_beta   90.00
_cell.angle_gamma   90.00
#
_symmetry.space_group_name_H-M   'P 1'
#
loop_
_entity.id
_entity.type
_entity.pdbx_description
1 polymer ?
#
loop_
_entity_poly.entity_id
_entity_poly.type
_entity_poly.pdbx_seq_one_letter_code
_entity_poly.pdbx_strand_id
1 'polypeptide(L)'
;VRAAHDDVYLLGRPVDVFAALADFTRRLEDLGLCANAAKSQCWIDPLHMASLEACRGSVPLGSVPDGAGGASYGIDVYGVPIGAREYVHSTLSTKADELAGKANNMIQSLGSSDKQSLWVLLRCSFQHRFAWFTSNSYPSDAAGAAAIYDAAVLRVATVALGVSVSTDAHACRRLFLPVAQHGGGLRRQADSALAEVWGAAWRVVPHLLDTLAPDGTVLMQGILDRPAIAARVGRGAFEDMPTQGWRQFFASGSRLGGELEATWSRMQTELAGWRQQPDGVEVRVLHLPAGSVAPAAPDAGRRPNLQADITGDRERCRLAMLDAEHAAMPPSARARQLWFALGRESGLFLSLLPRGLGAFSCAEWVEATARYFGLPSPACAPLAAAGARLPRSGAQR
;
A
#
# COMPACT_ATOMS: atom_id res chain seq x y z
N VAL A 1 9.54 -20.73 17.19
CA VAL A 1 10.40 -20.75 15.99
C VAL A 1 9.53 -20.56 14.77
N ARG A 2 9.89 -19.68 13.85
CA ARG A 2 9.29 -19.57 12.51
C ARG A 2 10.42 -19.61 11.50
N ALA A 3 10.29 -20.42 10.47
CA ALA A 3 11.31 -20.55 9.44
C ALA A 3 10.65 -20.40 8.06
N ALA A 4 11.33 -19.73 7.14
CA ALA A 4 11.04 -19.82 5.71
C ALA A 4 12.36 -19.94 4.97
N HIS A 5 12.57 -21.07 4.29
CA HIS A 5 13.85 -21.44 3.71
C HIS A 5 14.97 -21.43 4.77
N ASP A 6 16.04 -20.66 4.54
CA ASP A 6 17.20 -20.51 5.42
C ASP A 6 17.00 -19.44 6.51
N ASP A 7 15.97 -18.59 6.39
CA ASP A 7 15.66 -17.58 7.40
C ASP A 7 14.89 -18.19 8.56
N VAL A 8 15.51 -18.24 9.75
CA VAL A 8 14.93 -18.78 10.98
C VAL A 8 14.84 -17.69 12.05
N TYR A 9 13.64 -17.49 12.58
CA TYR A 9 13.33 -16.49 13.60
C TYR A 9 12.89 -17.15 14.91
N LEU A 10 13.50 -16.69 16.00
CA LEU A 10 13.18 -17.08 17.36
C LEU A 10 12.57 -15.88 18.09
N LEU A 11 11.44 -16.08 18.74
CA LEU A 11 10.73 -15.06 19.51
C LEU A 11 10.38 -15.62 20.89
N GLY A 12 10.73 -14.89 21.94
CA GLY A 12 10.50 -15.31 23.32
C GLY A 12 11.37 -14.54 24.30
N ARG A 13 11.43 -15.03 25.54
CA ARG A 13 12.34 -14.50 26.56
C ARG A 13 13.80 -14.79 26.12
N PRO A 14 14.76 -13.89 26.36
CA PRO A 14 16.15 -14.10 25.94
C PRO A 14 16.72 -15.45 26.38
N VAL A 15 16.52 -15.85 27.64
CA VAL A 15 17.01 -17.13 28.17
C VAL A 15 16.50 -18.34 27.37
N ASP A 16 15.22 -18.35 26.99
CA ASP A 16 14.64 -19.46 26.22
C ASP A 16 15.12 -19.42 24.77
N VAL A 17 15.22 -18.23 24.19
CA VAL A 17 15.62 -18.02 22.80
C VAL A 17 17.06 -18.46 22.57
N PHE A 18 18.00 -18.03 23.41
CA PHE A 18 19.42 -18.38 23.23
C PHE A 18 19.72 -19.82 23.62
N ALA A 19 19.00 -20.40 24.58
CA ALA A 19 19.05 -21.85 24.82
C ALA A 19 18.57 -22.64 23.59
N ALA A 20 17.45 -22.23 22.99
CA ALA A 20 16.95 -22.84 21.77
C ALA A 20 17.88 -22.63 20.56
N LEU A 21 18.52 -21.46 20.44
CA LEU A 21 19.50 -21.17 19.39
C LEU A 21 20.73 -22.08 19.49
N ALA A 22 21.23 -22.30 20.71
CA ALA A 22 22.35 -23.21 20.94
C ALA A 22 21.99 -24.65 20.55
N ASP A 23 20.83 -25.16 20.99
CA ASP A 23 20.38 -26.49 20.60
C ASP A 23 20.13 -26.61 19.09
N PHE A 24 19.53 -25.58 18.47
CA PHE A 24 19.28 -25.54 17.03
C PHE A 24 20.59 -25.57 16.23
N THR A 25 21.58 -24.75 16.61
CA THR A 25 22.87 -24.67 15.92
C THR A 25 23.61 -26.00 16.02
N ARG A 26 23.63 -26.62 17.21
CA ARG A 26 24.22 -27.95 17.41
C ARG A 26 23.55 -29.01 16.53
N ARG A 27 22.22 -28.99 16.40
CA ARG A 27 21.50 -29.94 15.53
C ARG A 27 21.68 -29.67 14.04
N LEU A 28 22.00 -28.44 13.63
CA LEU A 28 22.34 -28.15 12.24
C LEU A 28 23.64 -28.85 11.84
N GLU A 29 24.61 -28.96 12.75
CA GLU A 29 25.88 -29.66 12.50
C GLU A 29 25.64 -31.15 12.20
N ASP A 30 24.68 -31.78 12.90
CA ASP A 30 24.26 -33.17 12.63
C ASP A 30 23.70 -33.35 11.20
N LEU A 31 23.21 -32.28 10.57
CA LEU A 31 22.70 -32.26 9.20
C LEU A 31 23.76 -31.81 8.17
N GLY A 32 25.01 -31.57 8.60
CA GLY A 32 26.06 -31.02 7.75
C GLY A 32 25.84 -29.55 7.36
N LEU A 33 25.04 -28.82 8.14
CA LEU A 33 24.72 -27.41 7.93
C LEU A 33 25.37 -26.54 9.02
N CYS A 34 25.61 -25.27 8.71
CA CYS A 34 26.08 -24.29 9.68
C CYS A 34 25.25 -23.01 9.63
N ALA A 35 25.04 -22.39 10.79
CA ALA A 35 24.40 -21.08 10.87
C ALA A 35 25.34 -20.00 10.36
N ASN A 36 24.82 -19.06 9.56
CA ASN A 36 25.59 -17.91 9.11
C ASN A 36 25.66 -16.84 10.22
N ALA A 37 26.66 -16.96 11.10
CA ALA A 37 26.85 -16.06 12.23
C ALA A 37 26.95 -14.57 11.85
N ALA A 38 27.49 -14.26 10.66
CA ALA A 38 27.59 -12.89 10.16
C ALA A 38 26.22 -12.25 9.82
N LYS A 39 25.22 -13.08 9.55
CA LYS A 39 23.83 -12.65 9.29
C LYS A 39 22.92 -12.78 10.51
N SER A 40 23.33 -13.54 11.53
CA SER A 40 22.57 -13.69 12.76
C SER A 40 22.62 -12.41 13.59
N GLN A 41 21.45 -11.84 13.86
CA GLN A 41 21.31 -10.63 14.67
C GLN A 41 20.19 -10.83 15.68
N CYS A 42 20.23 -10.04 16.76
CA CYS A 42 19.19 -10.02 17.77
C CYS A 42 18.74 -8.60 18.09
N TRP A 43 17.52 -8.48 18.60
CA TRP A 43 16.97 -7.24 19.10
C TRP A 43 15.90 -7.54 20.16
N ILE A 44 15.82 -6.66 21.16
CA ILE A 44 14.68 -6.59 22.08
C ILE A 44 14.44 -5.11 22.39
N ASP A 45 13.26 -4.82 22.95
CA ASP A 45 12.95 -3.47 23.44
C ASP A 45 14.04 -2.95 24.40
N PRO A 46 14.45 -1.66 24.29
CA PRO A 46 15.45 -1.05 25.16
C PRO A 46 15.24 -1.28 26.65
N LEU A 47 13.98 -1.36 27.11
CA LEU A 47 13.63 -1.63 28.51
C LEU A 47 14.08 -3.00 29.01
N HIS A 48 14.36 -3.93 28.10
CA HIS A 48 14.77 -5.30 28.40
C HIS A 48 16.21 -5.62 27.99
N MET A 49 17.02 -4.61 27.61
CA MET A 49 18.39 -4.80 27.13
C MET A 49 19.27 -5.59 28.09
N ALA A 50 19.20 -5.32 29.39
CA ALA A 50 20.00 -6.04 30.38
C ALA A 50 19.75 -7.56 30.34
N SER A 51 18.50 -7.98 30.11
CA SER A 51 18.15 -9.40 29.98
C SER A 51 18.67 -10.02 28.68
N LEU A 52 18.80 -9.23 27.61
CA LEU A 52 19.37 -9.68 26.35
C LEU A 52 20.89 -9.83 26.47
N GLU A 53 21.58 -8.82 27.01
CA GLU A 53 23.04 -8.84 27.21
C GLU A 53 23.49 -10.04 28.07
N ALA A 54 22.70 -10.40 29.08
CA ALA A 54 22.97 -11.56 29.92
C ALA A 54 22.92 -12.91 29.17
N CYS A 55 22.27 -12.98 28.00
CA CYS A 55 22.02 -14.25 27.30
C CYS A 55 22.58 -14.31 25.88
N ARG A 56 22.77 -13.18 25.19
CA ARG A 56 23.05 -13.17 23.74
C ARG A 56 24.43 -13.67 23.34
N GLY A 57 25.37 -13.72 24.29
CA GLY A 57 26.74 -14.12 24.04
C GLY A 57 27.37 -13.29 22.91
N SER A 58 27.82 -13.97 21.85
CA SER A 58 28.46 -13.34 20.69
C SER A 58 27.50 -12.86 19.61
N VAL A 59 26.19 -13.12 19.71
CA VAL A 59 25.23 -12.69 18.69
C VAL A 59 25.11 -11.16 18.74
N PRO A 60 25.41 -10.44 17.65
CA PRO A 60 25.39 -8.98 17.64
C PRO A 60 23.97 -8.43 17.73
N LEU A 61 23.85 -7.20 18.22
CA LEU A 61 22.63 -6.41 18.06
C LEU A 61 22.51 -6.01 16.58
N GLY A 62 21.33 -6.18 16.00
CA GLY A 62 21.05 -5.62 14.69
C GLY A 62 20.99 -4.10 14.77
N SER A 63 21.61 -3.42 13.80
CA SER A 63 21.70 -1.97 13.79
C SER A 63 21.89 -1.38 12.39
N VAL A 64 21.52 -0.11 12.27
CA VAL A 64 21.88 0.76 11.14
C VAL A 64 22.64 1.97 11.68
N PRO A 65 23.69 2.44 10.98
CA PRO A 65 24.36 3.68 11.34
C PRO A 65 23.36 4.83 11.37
N ASP A 66 23.41 5.65 12.41
CA ASP A 66 22.73 6.95 12.36
C ASP A 66 23.67 7.98 11.72
N GLY A 67 23.09 8.98 11.04
CA GLY A 67 23.86 10.03 10.35
C GLY A 67 24.67 10.94 11.29
N ALA A 68 24.56 10.75 12.61
CA ALA A 68 25.24 11.51 13.65
C ALA A 68 26.41 10.75 14.31
N GLY A 69 26.77 9.57 13.79
CA GLY A 69 27.89 8.76 14.28
C GLY A 69 27.54 7.76 15.39
N GLY A 70 26.27 7.61 15.72
CA GLY A 70 25.72 6.53 16.54
C GLY A 70 25.07 5.42 15.71
N ALA A 71 24.20 4.63 16.35
CA ALA A 71 23.48 3.52 15.71
C ALA A 71 22.05 3.43 16.24
N SER A 72 21.11 3.18 15.32
CA SER A 72 19.74 2.80 15.64
C SER A 72 19.61 1.29 15.59
N TYR A 73 18.85 0.68 16.51
CA TYR A 73 18.82 -0.77 16.69
C TYR A 73 17.49 -1.41 16.29
N GLY A 74 17.59 -2.58 15.66
CA GLY A 74 16.47 -3.35 15.12
C GLY A 74 16.96 -4.52 14.30
N ILE A 75 16.05 -5.31 13.77
CA ILE A 75 16.34 -6.42 12.85
C ILE A 75 15.33 -6.43 11.71
N ASP A 76 15.73 -7.02 10.59
CA ASP A 76 14.81 -7.30 9.49
C ASP A 76 14.21 -8.70 9.66
N VAL A 77 12.89 -8.79 9.61
CA VAL A 77 12.15 -10.06 9.63
C VAL A 77 11.40 -10.21 8.32
N TYR A 78 11.82 -11.16 7.49
CA TYR A 78 11.36 -11.30 6.09
C TYR A 78 11.45 -9.97 5.32
N GLY A 79 12.54 -9.24 5.54
CA GLY A 79 12.80 -7.92 4.96
C GLY A 79 11.97 -6.78 5.54
N VAL A 80 11.08 -7.03 6.52
CA VAL A 80 10.33 -5.98 7.21
C VAL A 80 11.12 -5.54 8.44
N PRO A 81 11.47 -4.25 8.58
CA PRO A 81 12.22 -3.78 9.73
C PRO A 81 11.36 -3.78 11.00
N ILE A 82 11.90 -4.35 12.07
CA ILE A 82 11.32 -4.36 13.41
C ILE A 82 12.38 -3.84 14.37
N GLY A 83 12.06 -2.80 15.15
CA GLY A 83 13.02 -2.27 16.11
C GLY A 83 12.63 -0.94 16.70
N ALA A 84 13.65 -0.18 17.11
CA ALA A 84 13.49 1.23 17.46
C ALA A 84 12.91 2.01 16.28
N ARG A 85 12.18 3.10 16.58
CA ARG A 85 11.50 3.90 15.56
C ARG A 85 12.50 4.41 14.52
N GLU A 86 13.64 4.88 14.97
CA GLU A 86 14.71 5.43 14.13
C GLU A 86 15.29 4.37 13.18
N TYR A 87 15.45 3.12 13.65
CA TYR A 87 15.89 1.99 12.82
C TYR A 87 14.87 1.70 11.71
N VAL A 88 13.58 1.64 12.07
CA VAL A 88 12.49 1.36 11.12
C VAL A 88 12.40 2.46 10.06
N HIS A 89 12.41 3.73 10.46
CA HIS A 89 12.35 4.86 9.53
C HIS A 89 13.55 4.89 8.58
N SER A 90 14.77 4.69 9.10
CA SER A 90 16.00 4.67 8.29
C SER A 90 15.99 3.53 7.27
N THR A 91 15.60 2.33 7.71
CA THR A 91 15.54 1.14 6.85
C THR A 91 14.47 1.29 5.76
N LEU A 92 13.26 1.72 6.12
CA LEU A 92 12.17 1.94 5.15
C LEU A 92 12.53 3.03 4.14
N SER A 93 13.19 4.12 4.57
CA SER A 93 13.66 5.17 3.68
C SER A 93 14.69 4.64 2.69
N THR A 94 15.66 3.86 3.17
CA THR A 94 16.64 3.18 2.31
C THR A 94 15.98 2.28 1.26
N LYS A 95 14.96 1.49 1.66
CA LYS A 95 14.18 0.67 0.70
C LYS A 95 13.42 1.51 -0.32
N ALA A 96 12.85 2.65 0.09
CA ALA A 96 12.18 3.56 -0.83
C ALA A 96 13.17 4.21 -1.81
N ASP A 97 14.36 4.59 -1.36
CA ASP A 97 15.42 5.14 -2.21
C ASP A 97 15.96 4.11 -3.21
N GLU A 98 16.15 2.86 -2.80
CA GLU A 98 16.49 1.75 -3.71
C GLU A 98 15.44 1.58 -4.82
N LEU A 99 14.15 1.67 -4.47
CA LEU A 99 13.06 1.61 -5.44
C LEU A 99 13.03 2.86 -6.33
N ALA A 100 13.31 4.05 -5.80
CA ALA A 100 13.43 5.27 -6.58
C ALA A 100 14.61 5.18 -7.59
N GLY A 101 15.71 4.54 -7.22
CA GLY A 101 16.80 4.19 -8.14
C GLY A 101 16.35 3.27 -9.27
N LYS A 102 15.56 2.23 -8.94
CA LYS A 102 14.97 1.33 -9.96
C LYS A 102 14.01 2.07 -10.91
N ALA A 103 13.23 3.04 -10.41
CA ALA A 103 12.42 3.91 -11.26
C ALA A 103 13.27 4.70 -12.27
N ASN A 104 14.42 5.23 -11.84
CA ASN A 104 15.32 5.94 -12.74
C ASN A 104 15.88 5.02 -13.84
N ASN A 105 16.25 3.78 -13.49
CA ASN A 105 16.71 2.79 -14.47
C ASN A 105 15.61 2.47 -15.51
N MET A 106 14.35 2.33 -15.08
CA MET A 106 13.21 2.14 -15.99
C MET A 106 13.04 3.32 -16.95
N ILE A 107 13.09 4.55 -16.43
CA ILE A 107 13.00 5.78 -17.22
C ILE A 107 14.14 5.87 -18.23
N GLN A 108 15.38 5.60 -17.83
CA GLN A 108 16.54 5.63 -18.73
C GLN A 108 16.44 4.58 -19.83
N SER A 109 15.90 3.39 -19.52
CA SER A 109 15.83 2.28 -20.47
C SER A 109 14.74 2.46 -21.54
N LEU A 110 13.59 3.04 -21.16
CA LEU A 110 12.39 3.05 -22.01
C LEU A 110 11.77 4.43 -22.25
N GLY A 111 12.16 5.45 -21.49
CA GLY A 111 11.45 6.73 -21.44
C GLY A 111 11.41 7.50 -22.76
N SER A 112 12.42 7.34 -23.61
CA SER A 112 12.50 7.95 -24.95
C SER A 112 12.05 7.00 -26.08
N SER A 113 12.25 5.70 -25.91
CA SER A 113 12.09 4.69 -26.97
C SER A 113 10.73 4.00 -26.95
N ASP A 114 10.16 3.73 -25.78
CA ASP A 114 8.91 2.98 -25.65
C ASP A 114 8.13 3.37 -24.37
N LYS A 115 7.37 4.46 -24.51
CA LYS A 115 6.55 5.04 -23.45
C LYS A 115 5.41 4.13 -22.99
N GLN A 116 4.83 3.36 -23.91
CA GLN A 116 3.75 2.43 -23.60
C GLN A 116 4.27 1.25 -22.76
N SER A 117 5.42 0.66 -23.14
CA SER A 117 6.06 -0.37 -22.32
C SER A 117 6.42 0.14 -20.92
N LEU A 118 6.94 1.37 -20.82
CA LEU A 118 7.24 1.98 -19.52
C LEU A 118 5.97 2.12 -18.66
N TRP A 119 4.85 2.53 -19.25
CA TRP A 119 3.56 2.62 -18.57
C TRP A 119 3.06 1.25 -18.09
N VAL A 120 3.12 0.23 -18.94
CA VAL A 120 2.71 -1.13 -18.57
C VAL A 120 3.57 -1.68 -17.43
N LEU A 121 4.90 -1.50 -17.48
CA LEU A 121 5.80 -1.91 -16.39
C LEU A 121 5.51 -1.16 -15.09
N LEU A 122 5.22 0.15 -15.18
CA LEU A 122 4.82 0.94 -14.02
C LEU A 122 3.57 0.37 -13.37
N ARG A 123 2.50 0.21 -14.16
CA ARG A 123 1.17 -0.17 -13.68
C ARG A 123 1.08 -1.63 -13.24
N CYS A 124 1.73 -2.55 -13.95
CA CYS A 124 1.58 -3.98 -13.68
C CYS A 124 2.65 -4.54 -12.73
N SER A 125 3.74 -3.81 -12.48
CA SER A 125 4.82 -4.28 -11.61
C SER A 125 5.28 -3.21 -10.62
N PHE A 126 5.80 -2.09 -11.12
CA PHE A 126 6.55 -1.17 -10.27
C PHE A 126 5.69 -0.60 -9.16
N GLN A 127 4.46 -0.14 -9.42
CA GLN A 127 3.60 0.51 -8.43
C GLN A 127 3.26 -0.36 -7.21
N HIS A 128 3.41 -1.69 -7.30
CA HIS A 128 3.07 -2.63 -6.23
C HIS A 128 4.26 -2.98 -5.32
N ARG A 129 5.47 -2.53 -5.64
CA ARG A 129 6.70 -3.02 -4.98
C ARG A 129 6.85 -2.60 -3.52
N PHE A 130 6.19 -1.53 -3.09
CA PHE A 130 6.29 -1.07 -1.70
C PHE A 130 5.15 -1.57 -0.79
N ALA A 131 4.11 -2.17 -1.37
CA ALA A 131 2.93 -2.66 -0.63
C ALA A 131 3.28 -3.69 0.47
N TRP A 132 4.35 -4.48 0.25
CA TRP A 132 4.84 -5.43 1.26
C TRP A 132 5.23 -4.73 2.56
N PHE A 133 5.91 -3.58 2.48
CA PHE A 133 6.37 -2.86 3.67
C PHE A 133 5.20 -2.16 4.37
N THR A 134 4.34 -1.47 3.62
CA THR A 134 3.18 -0.76 4.20
C THR A 134 2.12 -1.68 4.78
N SER A 135 2.03 -2.93 4.30
CA SER A 135 1.15 -3.95 4.89
C SER A 135 1.67 -4.51 6.22
N ASN A 136 2.99 -4.45 6.47
CA ASN A 136 3.63 -5.12 7.60
C ASN A 136 4.35 -4.17 8.58
N SER A 137 4.31 -2.86 8.32
CA SER A 137 4.86 -1.83 9.20
C SER A 137 3.75 -0.94 9.75
N TYR A 138 4.04 -0.24 10.85
CA TYR A 138 3.12 0.76 11.37
C TYR A 138 2.89 1.87 10.32
N PRO A 139 1.63 2.28 10.06
CA PRO A 139 1.33 3.36 9.12
C PRO A 139 2.10 4.65 9.42
N SER A 140 2.23 5.02 10.70
CA SER A 140 3.01 6.21 11.10
C SER A 140 4.52 6.09 10.82
N ASP A 141 5.06 4.87 10.75
CA ASP A 141 6.47 4.64 10.44
C ASP A 141 6.74 4.55 8.94
N ALA A 142 5.80 3.97 8.18
CA ALA A 142 5.95 3.83 6.74
C ALA A 142 5.58 5.09 5.94
N ALA A 143 4.91 6.08 6.55
CA ALA A 143 4.36 7.24 5.85
C ALA A 143 5.41 8.04 5.06
N GLY A 144 6.57 8.32 5.65
CA GLY A 144 7.65 9.08 5.00
C GLY A 144 8.21 8.35 3.77
N ALA A 145 8.53 7.06 3.94
CA ALA A 145 9.04 6.21 2.87
C ALA A 145 8.00 5.99 1.75
N ALA A 146 6.71 5.84 2.10
CA ALA A 146 5.63 5.75 1.13
C ALA A 146 5.51 7.02 0.28
N ALA A 147 5.72 8.21 0.86
CA ALA A 147 5.71 9.47 0.12
C ALA A 147 6.89 9.58 -0.88
N ILE A 148 8.09 9.13 -0.49
CA ILE A 148 9.25 9.05 -1.40
C ILE A 148 8.94 8.13 -2.59
N TYR A 149 8.36 6.97 -2.29
CA TYR A 149 7.98 6.00 -3.31
C TYR A 149 6.86 6.52 -4.23
N ASP A 150 5.85 7.19 -3.69
CA ASP A 150 4.78 7.84 -4.47
C ASP A 150 5.32 8.90 -5.42
N ALA A 151 6.30 9.69 -4.98
CA ALA A 151 7.00 10.63 -5.85
C ALA A 151 7.72 9.89 -6.98
N ALA A 152 8.35 8.74 -6.73
CA ALA A 152 8.97 7.93 -7.76
C ALA A 152 7.95 7.35 -8.77
N VAL A 153 6.83 6.82 -8.29
CA VAL A 153 5.71 6.36 -9.14
C VAL A 153 5.21 7.49 -10.04
N LEU A 154 4.99 8.68 -9.48
CA LEU A 154 4.52 9.84 -10.24
C LEU A 154 5.56 10.30 -11.29
N ARG A 155 6.87 10.30 -10.96
CA ARG A 155 7.92 10.62 -11.94
C ARG A 155 7.88 9.66 -13.13
N VAL A 156 7.81 8.35 -12.87
CA VAL A 156 7.71 7.36 -13.94
C VAL A 156 6.44 7.56 -14.76
N ALA A 157 5.30 7.83 -14.10
CA ALA A 157 4.03 8.10 -14.76
C ALA A 157 4.13 9.30 -15.71
N THR A 158 4.71 10.41 -15.27
CA THR A 158 4.90 11.62 -16.09
C THR A 158 5.74 11.32 -17.35
N VAL A 159 6.82 10.57 -17.22
CA VAL A 159 7.67 10.19 -18.37
C VAL A 159 6.93 9.23 -19.31
N ALA A 160 6.26 8.22 -18.74
CA ALA A 160 5.55 7.18 -19.46
C ALA A 160 4.34 7.73 -20.21
N LEU A 161 3.56 8.62 -19.61
CA LEU A 161 2.45 9.28 -20.30
C LEU A 161 2.95 10.31 -21.32
N GLY A 162 4.15 10.84 -21.12
CA GLY A 162 4.77 11.91 -21.92
C GLY A 162 4.04 13.25 -21.87
N VAL A 163 3.12 13.39 -20.90
CA VAL A 163 2.42 14.62 -20.54
C VAL A 163 2.46 14.80 -19.03
N SER A 164 2.53 16.04 -18.59
CA SER A 164 2.57 16.37 -17.16
C SER A 164 1.16 16.45 -16.61
N VAL A 165 0.58 15.32 -16.18
CA VAL A 165 -0.75 15.30 -15.55
C VAL A 165 -0.78 16.06 -14.23
N SER A 166 0.38 16.32 -13.60
CA SER A 166 0.47 17.08 -12.35
C SER A 166 0.22 18.58 -12.52
N THR A 167 0.21 19.11 -13.76
CA THR A 167 -0.09 20.54 -13.99
C THR A 167 -1.59 20.84 -13.97
N ASP A 168 -2.45 19.81 -13.97
CA ASP A 168 -3.90 19.94 -13.89
C ASP A 168 -4.43 19.12 -12.71
N ALA A 169 -5.17 19.76 -11.81
CA ALA A 169 -5.62 19.14 -10.57
C ALA A 169 -6.59 17.97 -10.82
N HIS A 170 -7.46 18.06 -11.84
CA HIS A 170 -8.41 17.00 -12.17
C HIS A 170 -7.71 15.83 -12.86
N ALA A 171 -6.81 16.09 -13.80
CA ALA A 171 -5.99 15.06 -14.45
C ALA A 171 -5.13 14.30 -13.42
N CYS A 172 -4.50 15.04 -12.50
CA CYS A 172 -3.71 14.46 -11.42
C CYS A 172 -4.56 13.57 -10.50
N ARG A 173 -5.77 13.98 -10.14
CA ARG A 173 -6.69 13.15 -9.32
C ARG A 173 -7.19 11.92 -10.09
N ARG A 174 -7.53 12.08 -11.38
CA ARG A 174 -7.96 10.97 -12.25
C ARG A 174 -6.86 9.94 -12.45
N LEU A 175 -5.58 10.34 -12.49
CA LEU A 175 -4.46 9.40 -12.58
C LEU A 175 -4.56 8.28 -11.52
N PHE A 176 -5.02 8.62 -10.32
CA PHE A 176 -5.13 7.72 -9.17
C PHE A 176 -6.51 7.06 -8.99
N LEU A 177 -7.41 7.20 -9.97
CA LEU A 177 -8.65 6.42 -10.04
C LEU A 177 -8.44 5.14 -10.88
N PRO A 178 -9.22 4.07 -10.64
CA PRO A 178 -9.28 2.92 -11.53
C PRO A 178 -9.55 3.30 -12.99
N VAL A 179 -8.97 2.55 -13.94
CA VAL A 179 -9.25 2.75 -15.38
C VAL A 179 -10.74 2.58 -15.69
N ALA A 180 -11.41 1.64 -15.03
CA ALA A 180 -12.85 1.42 -15.16
C ALA A 180 -13.71 2.60 -14.67
N GLN A 181 -13.12 3.53 -13.93
CA GLN A 181 -13.74 4.75 -13.40
C GLN A 181 -13.12 6.00 -14.04
N HIS A 182 -12.80 5.92 -15.34
CA HIS A 182 -12.23 7.01 -16.14
C HIS A 182 -10.88 7.55 -15.63
N GLY A 183 -10.16 6.74 -14.85
CA GLY A 183 -8.87 7.06 -14.26
C GLY A 183 -7.64 6.51 -14.99
N GLY A 184 -6.47 6.64 -14.37
CA GLY A 184 -5.20 6.11 -14.86
C GLY A 184 -4.86 4.70 -14.36
N GLY A 185 -5.54 4.21 -13.32
CA GLY A 185 -5.26 2.91 -12.72
C GLY A 185 -4.01 2.85 -11.86
N LEU A 186 -3.47 4.00 -11.47
CA LEU A 186 -2.45 4.07 -10.42
C LEU A 186 -3.11 4.21 -9.05
N ARG A 187 -2.40 3.82 -8.00
CA ARG A 187 -2.77 4.12 -6.62
C ARG A 187 -1.60 4.74 -5.90
N ARG A 188 -1.87 5.71 -5.04
CA ARG A 188 -0.86 6.22 -4.09
C ARG A 188 -0.65 5.16 -3.02
N GLN A 189 0.60 4.83 -2.76
CA GLN A 189 0.99 3.89 -1.72
C GLN A 189 0.67 4.45 -0.34
N ALA A 190 0.85 5.76 -0.11
CA ALA A 190 0.45 6.40 1.14
C ALA A 190 -1.06 6.26 1.41
N ASP A 191 -1.87 6.26 0.35
CA ASP A 191 -3.31 6.00 0.48
C ASP A 191 -3.57 4.50 0.69
N SER A 192 -2.97 3.65 -0.13
CA SER A 192 -3.22 2.20 -0.12
C SER A 192 -2.78 1.55 1.20
N ALA A 193 -1.72 2.07 1.83
CA ALA A 193 -1.20 1.64 3.12
C ALA A 193 -2.28 1.56 4.20
N LEU A 194 -3.24 2.51 4.20
CA LEU A 194 -4.34 2.53 5.18
C LEU A 194 -5.26 1.31 5.03
N ALA A 195 -5.54 0.85 3.82
CA ALA A 195 -6.36 -0.34 3.59
C ALA A 195 -5.54 -1.63 3.75
N GLU A 196 -4.27 -1.59 3.35
CA GLU A 196 -3.32 -2.70 3.43
C GLU A 196 -3.07 -3.16 4.87
N VAL A 197 -2.80 -2.23 5.79
CA VAL A 197 -2.56 -2.57 7.20
C VAL A 197 -3.79 -3.24 7.82
N TRP A 198 -5.00 -2.78 7.47
CA TRP A 198 -6.26 -3.38 7.91
C TRP A 198 -6.47 -4.77 7.32
N GLY A 199 -6.15 -4.96 6.03
CA GLY A 199 -6.18 -6.27 5.39
C GLY A 199 -5.17 -7.26 5.97
N ALA A 200 -3.98 -6.79 6.32
CA ALA A 200 -2.97 -7.60 7.00
C ALA A 200 -3.41 -7.96 8.42
N ALA A 201 -3.87 -6.98 9.20
CA ALA A 201 -4.36 -7.19 10.56
C ALA A 201 -5.52 -8.18 10.59
N TRP A 202 -6.52 -8.01 9.73
CA TRP A 202 -7.67 -8.92 9.65
C TRP A 202 -7.27 -10.38 9.36
N ARG A 203 -6.25 -10.59 8.53
CA ARG A 203 -5.77 -11.95 8.23
C ARG A 203 -5.01 -12.59 9.38
N VAL A 204 -4.37 -11.80 10.25
CA VAL A 204 -3.45 -12.32 11.26
C VAL A 204 -4.04 -12.29 12.66
N VAL A 205 -4.58 -11.15 13.11
CA VAL A 205 -4.96 -10.91 14.51
C VAL A 205 -6.00 -11.93 15.02
N PRO A 206 -7.09 -12.24 14.29
CA PRO A 206 -8.05 -13.25 14.73
C PRO A 206 -7.45 -14.66 14.88
N HIS A 207 -6.37 -14.96 14.15
CA HIS A 207 -5.71 -16.27 14.14
C HIS A 207 -4.51 -16.35 15.09
N LEU A 208 -4.27 -15.33 15.91
CA LEU A 208 -3.20 -15.37 16.92
C LEU A 208 -3.53 -16.36 18.06
N LEU A 209 -4.81 -16.51 18.40
CA LEU A 209 -5.30 -17.36 19.48
C LEU A 209 -5.97 -18.62 18.94
N ASP A 210 -6.05 -19.66 19.76
CA ASP A 210 -6.81 -20.86 19.43
C ASP A 210 -8.30 -20.52 19.28
N THR A 211 -8.92 -21.09 18.25
CA THR A 211 -10.38 -21.12 18.08
C THR A 211 -10.94 -22.31 18.83
N LEU A 212 -11.92 -22.08 19.70
CA LEU A 212 -12.49 -23.12 20.58
C LEU A 212 -13.95 -23.41 20.20
N ALA A 213 -14.36 -24.66 20.36
CA ALA A 213 -15.77 -25.04 20.38
C ALA A 213 -16.42 -24.62 21.71
N PRO A 214 -17.77 -24.60 21.80
CA PRO A 214 -18.48 -24.27 23.04
C PRO A 214 -18.12 -25.16 24.24
N ASP A 215 -17.66 -26.39 23.99
CA ASP A 215 -17.22 -27.35 25.01
C ASP A 215 -15.74 -27.19 25.43
N GLY A 216 -15.03 -26.20 24.84
CA GLY A 216 -13.62 -25.93 25.09
C GLY A 216 -12.65 -26.70 24.19
N THR A 217 -13.14 -27.54 23.27
CA THR A 217 -12.28 -28.26 22.32
C THR A 217 -11.60 -27.30 21.35
N VAL A 218 -10.29 -27.42 21.14
CA VAL A 218 -9.55 -26.61 20.15
C VAL A 218 -9.96 -27.04 18.74
N LEU A 219 -10.65 -26.17 18.01
CA LEU A 219 -11.04 -26.37 16.61
C LEU A 219 -9.91 -26.00 15.65
N MET A 220 -9.17 -24.94 15.97
CA MET A 220 -8.03 -24.48 15.19
C MET A 220 -6.95 -23.93 16.11
N GLN A 221 -5.71 -24.38 15.92
CA GLN A 221 -4.57 -23.90 16.68
C GLN A 221 -4.14 -22.52 16.19
N GLY A 222 -4.00 -21.59 17.12
CA GLY A 222 -3.53 -20.23 16.90
C GLY A 222 -2.02 -20.14 16.66
N ILE A 223 -1.60 -19.05 16.03
CA ILE A 223 -0.19 -18.82 15.67
C ILE A 223 0.66 -18.53 16.91
N LEU A 224 0.08 -17.93 17.96
CA LEU A 224 0.76 -17.44 19.15
C LEU A 224 -0.16 -17.43 20.38
N ASP A 225 -0.89 -18.52 20.64
CA ASP A 225 -1.80 -18.58 21.80
C ASP A 225 -1.01 -18.55 23.11
N ARG A 226 -1.06 -17.40 23.78
CA ARG A 226 -0.39 -17.11 25.06
C ARG A 226 -1.29 -16.21 25.91
N PRO A 227 -1.27 -16.33 27.25
CA PRO A 227 -2.09 -15.49 28.13
C PRO A 227 -1.93 -13.98 27.87
N ALA A 228 -0.70 -13.52 27.64
CA ALA A 228 -0.40 -12.10 27.37
C ALA A 228 -0.89 -11.62 25.99
N ILE A 229 -1.09 -12.53 25.03
CA ILE A 229 -1.69 -12.21 23.72
C ILE A 229 -3.20 -12.25 23.85
N ALA A 230 -3.76 -13.24 24.55
CA ALA A 230 -5.19 -13.34 24.82
C ALA A 230 -5.74 -12.12 25.57
N ALA A 231 -4.99 -11.62 26.56
CA ALA A 231 -5.34 -10.39 27.28
C ALA A 231 -5.41 -9.15 26.37
N ARG A 232 -4.64 -9.11 25.28
CA ARG A 232 -4.65 -8.00 24.33
C ARG A 232 -5.69 -8.16 23.23
N VAL A 233 -5.76 -9.34 22.63
CA VAL A 233 -6.57 -9.60 21.43
C VAL A 233 -8.02 -9.91 21.78
N GLY A 234 -8.26 -10.59 22.90
CA GLY A 234 -9.57 -11.09 23.30
C GLY A 234 -9.87 -12.46 22.70
N ARG A 235 -9.94 -13.49 23.56
CA ARG A 235 -10.33 -14.83 23.13
C ARG A 235 -11.81 -14.81 22.73
N GLY A 236 -12.11 -15.29 21.52
CA GLY A 236 -13.47 -15.27 20.96
C GLY A 236 -13.98 -13.89 20.52
N ALA A 237 -13.18 -12.82 20.65
CA ALA A 237 -13.64 -11.46 20.36
C ALA A 237 -14.12 -11.27 18.91
N PHE A 238 -13.57 -12.03 17.96
CA PHE A 238 -13.92 -11.96 16.55
C PHE A 238 -15.11 -12.85 16.14
N GLU A 239 -15.66 -13.64 17.08
CA GLU A 239 -16.87 -14.43 16.86
C GLU A 239 -18.13 -13.56 16.94
N ASP A 240 -18.11 -12.51 17.78
CA ASP A 240 -19.14 -11.48 17.88
C ASP A 240 -18.56 -10.11 17.51
N MET A 241 -18.43 -9.88 16.19
CA MET A 241 -17.95 -8.62 15.64
C MET A 241 -18.79 -7.40 16.07
N PRO A 242 -20.14 -7.45 16.05
CA PRO A 242 -20.96 -6.31 16.47
C PRO A 242 -20.69 -5.82 17.90
N THR A 243 -20.50 -6.72 18.88
CA THR A 243 -20.36 -6.29 20.29
C THR A 243 -18.92 -6.26 20.79
N GLN A 244 -18.06 -7.18 20.35
CA GLN A 244 -16.68 -7.31 20.81
C GLN A 244 -15.71 -6.84 19.72
N GLY A 245 -15.47 -7.68 18.71
CA GLY A 245 -14.59 -7.41 17.57
C GLY A 245 -13.22 -6.87 17.99
N TRP A 246 -12.84 -5.74 17.42
CA TRP A 246 -11.52 -5.12 17.63
C TRP A 246 -11.39 -4.33 18.93
N ARG A 247 -12.47 -4.14 19.69
CA ARG A 247 -12.52 -3.20 20.83
C ARG A 247 -11.50 -3.54 21.91
N GLN A 248 -11.37 -4.82 22.27
CA GLN A 248 -10.38 -5.23 23.26
C GLN A 248 -8.95 -4.95 22.75
N PHE A 249 -8.69 -5.21 21.47
CA PHE A 249 -7.38 -4.94 20.88
C PHE A 249 -7.01 -3.46 20.92
N PHE A 250 -7.96 -2.56 20.68
CA PHE A 250 -7.76 -1.11 20.80
C PHE A 250 -7.54 -0.69 22.26
N ALA A 251 -8.37 -1.20 23.18
CA ALA A 251 -8.25 -0.90 24.60
C ALA A 251 -7.00 -1.48 25.27
N SER A 252 -6.31 -2.44 24.64
CA SER A 252 -5.17 -3.16 25.22
C SER A 252 -3.89 -2.34 25.37
N GLY A 253 -3.83 -1.12 24.82
CA GLY A 253 -2.60 -0.32 24.74
C GLY A 253 -1.61 -0.83 23.68
N SER A 254 -2.01 -1.77 22.83
CA SER A 254 -1.23 -2.21 21.67
C SER A 254 -0.98 -1.04 20.70
N ARG A 255 0.28 -0.79 20.34
CA ARG A 255 0.62 0.22 19.32
C ARG A 255 -0.10 -0.05 18.00
N LEU A 256 -0.15 -1.32 17.56
CA LEU A 256 -0.88 -1.68 16.34
C LEU A 256 -2.37 -1.37 16.46
N GLY A 257 -2.97 -1.63 17.63
CA GLY A 257 -4.37 -1.32 17.90
C GLY A 257 -4.67 0.17 17.72
N GLY A 258 -3.85 1.04 18.34
CA GLY A 258 -4.00 2.49 18.20
C GLY A 258 -3.78 2.99 16.76
N GLU A 259 -2.83 2.42 16.03
CA GLU A 259 -2.58 2.77 14.62
C GLU A 259 -3.77 2.36 13.71
N LEU A 260 -4.36 1.18 13.94
CA LEU A 260 -5.54 0.74 13.20
C LEU A 260 -6.73 1.67 13.46
N GLU A 261 -6.99 2.01 14.71
CA GLU A 261 -8.08 2.92 15.09
C GLU A 261 -7.88 4.33 14.50
N ALA A 262 -6.65 4.86 14.55
CA ALA A 262 -6.31 6.15 13.98
C ALA A 262 -6.45 6.16 12.45
N THR A 263 -5.99 5.11 11.76
CA THR A 263 -6.12 5.00 10.30
C THR A 263 -7.56 4.84 9.85
N TRP A 264 -8.39 4.09 10.59
CA TRP A 264 -9.82 4.00 10.32
C TRP A 264 -10.52 5.35 10.46
N SER A 265 -10.27 6.04 11.57
CA SER A 265 -10.81 7.38 11.83
C SER A 265 -10.44 8.34 10.71
N ARG A 266 -9.17 8.33 10.27
CA ARG A 266 -8.71 9.12 9.13
C ARG A 266 -9.49 8.79 7.85
N MET A 267 -9.66 7.52 7.52
CA MET A 267 -10.43 7.12 6.32
C MET A 267 -11.89 7.57 6.41
N GLN A 268 -12.52 7.48 7.59
CA GLN A 268 -13.88 7.98 7.79
C GLN A 268 -13.98 9.50 7.66
N THR A 269 -13.00 10.26 8.18
CA THR A 269 -12.93 11.71 7.99
C THR A 269 -12.74 12.08 6.51
N GLU A 270 -11.87 11.37 5.78
CA GLU A 270 -11.71 11.54 4.33
C GLU A 270 -13.04 11.32 3.61
N LEU A 271 -13.75 10.24 3.93
CA LEU A 271 -15.08 9.94 3.37
C LEU A 271 -16.12 11.00 3.71
N ALA A 272 -16.15 11.50 4.95
CA ALA A 272 -17.06 12.56 5.35
C ALA A 272 -16.81 13.86 4.57
N GLY A 273 -15.54 14.19 4.32
CA GLY A 273 -15.14 15.30 3.45
C GLY A 273 -15.57 15.11 1.99
N TRP A 274 -15.57 13.87 1.50
CA TRP A 274 -16.07 13.52 0.16
C TRP A 274 -17.60 13.43 0.08
N ARG A 275 -18.28 13.24 1.22
CA ARG A 275 -19.73 13.03 1.34
C ARG A 275 -20.56 14.32 1.43
N GLN A 276 -20.08 15.46 0.94
CA GLN A 276 -20.94 16.64 0.71
C GLN A 276 -21.90 16.45 -0.50
N GLN A 277 -22.52 15.26 -0.59
CA GLN A 277 -23.55 14.76 -1.52
C GLN A 277 -23.08 14.44 -2.95
N PRO A 278 -23.54 13.32 -3.54
CA PRO A 278 -24.95 12.91 -3.59
C PRO A 278 -25.34 11.73 -2.69
N ASP A 279 -26.60 11.73 -2.25
CA ASP A 279 -27.33 10.55 -1.82
C ASP A 279 -27.09 9.39 -2.81
N GLY A 280 -26.71 8.20 -2.31
CA GLY A 280 -26.64 6.97 -3.12
C GLY A 280 -25.26 6.33 -3.33
N VAL A 281 -24.16 6.90 -2.81
CA VAL A 281 -22.86 6.18 -2.85
C VAL A 281 -22.85 5.06 -1.81
N GLU A 282 -22.97 3.82 -2.28
CA GLU A 282 -22.90 2.63 -1.44
C GLU A 282 -21.49 2.48 -0.83
N VAL A 283 -21.43 2.50 0.51
CA VAL A 283 -20.21 2.25 1.30
C VAL A 283 -20.41 0.97 2.07
N ARG A 284 -19.59 -0.04 1.80
CA ARG A 284 -19.76 -1.41 2.27
C ARG A 284 -19.24 -1.64 3.69
N VAL A 285 -18.10 -1.05 4.04
CA VAL A 285 -17.45 -1.31 5.35
C VAL A 285 -17.07 -0.04 6.10
N LEU A 286 -16.67 1.04 5.42
CA LEU A 286 -16.22 2.27 6.09
C LEU A 286 -17.35 3.05 6.80
N HIS A 287 -18.61 2.66 6.64
CA HIS A 287 -19.72 3.19 7.42
C HIS A 287 -19.77 2.61 8.85
N LEU A 288 -19.10 1.48 9.09
CA LEU A 288 -19.10 0.80 10.37
C LEU A 288 -18.11 1.46 11.36
N PRO A 289 -18.37 1.38 12.67
CA PRO A 289 -17.36 1.69 13.69
C PRO A 289 -16.14 0.77 13.55
N ALA A 290 -14.93 1.30 13.80
CA ALA A 290 -13.69 0.53 13.72
C ALA A 290 -13.75 -0.77 14.55
N GLY A 291 -14.37 -0.71 15.74
CA GLY A 291 -14.51 -1.85 16.64
C GLY A 291 -15.28 -3.03 16.07
N SER A 292 -16.15 -2.81 15.08
CA SER A 292 -17.06 -3.83 14.53
C SER A 292 -16.72 -4.25 13.10
N VAL A 293 -15.60 -3.77 12.54
CA VAL A 293 -15.32 -3.97 11.12
C VAL A 293 -14.97 -5.42 10.80
N ALA A 294 -15.72 -5.98 9.87
CA ALA A 294 -15.44 -7.23 9.18
C ALA A 294 -15.49 -7.00 7.67
N PRO A 295 -14.89 -7.88 6.85
CA PRO A 295 -15.12 -7.89 5.41
C PRO A 295 -16.62 -7.93 5.10
N ALA A 296 -17.03 -7.28 4.02
CA ALA A 296 -18.41 -7.36 3.58
C ALA A 296 -18.78 -8.81 3.21
N ALA A 297 -20.07 -9.13 3.31
CA ALA A 297 -20.56 -10.44 2.88
C ALA A 297 -20.12 -10.72 1.44
N PRO A 298 -19.60 -11.92 1.15
CA PRO A 298 -19.11 -12.23 -0.17
C PRO A 298 -20.25 -12.23 -1.18
N ASP A 299 -20.07 -11.50 -2.28
CA ASP A 299 -20.88 -11.74 -3.49
C ASP A 299 -20.58 -13.16 -4.01
N ALA A 300 -21.54 -13.78 -4.70
CA ALA A 300 -21.45 -15.16 -5.16
C ALA A 300 -20.06 -15.51 -5.75
N GLY A 301 -19.33 -16.40 -5.06
CA GLY A 301 -18.02 -16.93 -5.49
C GLY A 301 -16.78 -16.10 -5.10
N ARG A 302 -16.92 -14.96 -4.42
CA ARG A 302 -15.78 -14.14 -3.99
C ARG A 302 -15.37 -14.47 -2.55
N ARG A 303 -14.06 -14.58 -2.27
CA ARG A 303 -13.59 -14.67 -0.87
C ARG A 303 -13.68 -13.29 -0.19
N PRO A 304 -14.11 -13.22 1.09
CA PRO A 304 -14.12 -11.96 1.83
C PRO A 304 -12.74 -11.30 1.86
N ASN A 305 -12.66 -10.00 1.58
CA ASN A 305 -11.40 -9.27 1.52
C ASN A 305 -11.57 -7.81 1.99
N LEU A 306 -11.26 -7.57 3.27
CA LEU A 306 -11.43 -6.27 3.90
C LEU A 306 -10.62 -5.15 3.19
N GLN A 307 -9.38 -5.43 2.78
CA GLN A 307 -8.58 -4.43 2.06
C GLN A 307 -9.25 -4.01 0.75
N ALA A 308 -9.80 -4.97 0.00
CA ALA A 308 -10.50 -4.68 -1.25
C ALA A 308 -11.80 -3.91 -1.01
N ASP A 309 -12.52 -4.21 0.08
CA ASP A 309 -13.75 -3.51 0.44
C ASP A 309 -13.47 -2.06 0.84
N ILE A 310 -12.46 -1.81 1.70
CA ILE A 310 -12.00 -0.47 2.08
C ILE A 310 -11.54 0.32 0.85
N THR A 311 -10.71 -0.30 -0.01
CA THR A 311 -10.22 0.33 -1.24
C THR A 311 -11.38 0.74 -2.14
N GLY A 312 -12.34 -0.16 -2.33
CA GLY A 312 -13.52 0.09 -3.15
C GLY A 312 -14.41 1.21 -2.59
N ASP A 313 -14.63 1.27 -1.28
CA ASP A 313 -15.36 2.37 -0.64
C ASP A 313 -14.69 3.72 -0.93
N ARG A 314 -13.38 3.80 -0.75
CA ARG A 314 -12.61 5.04 -0.99
C ARG A 314 -12.63 5.44 -2.47
N GLU A 315 -12.44 4.49 -3.38
CA GLU A 315 -12.49 4.73 -4.83
C GLU A 315 -13.88 5.24 -5.27
N ARG A 316 -14.97 4.63 -4.79
CA ARG A 316 -16.34 5.09 -5.09
C ARG A 316 -16.61 6.50 -4.60
N CYS A 317 -16.22 6.83 -3.38
CA CYS A 317 -16.41 8.19 -2.86
C CYS A 317 -15.55 9.23 -3.61
N ARG A 318 -14.32 8.89 -4.00
CA ARG A 318 -13.47 9.77 -4.82
C ARG A 318 -14.05 10.03 -6.20
N LEU A 319 -14.60 8.99 -6.83
CA LEU A 319 -15.29 9.10 -8.11
C LEU A 319 -16.50 10.03 -7.98
N ALA A 320 -17.38 9.79 -7.01
CA ALA A 320 -18.59 10.59 -6.82
C ALA A 320 -18.27 12.08 -6.56
N MET A 321 -17.22 12.37 -5.79
CA MET A 321 -16.73 13.73 -5.60
C MET A 321 -16.26 14.36 -6.93
N LEU A 322 -15.48 13.64 -7.73
CA LEU A 322 -15.03 14.14 -9.04
C LEU A 322 -16.20 14.32 -10.01
N ASP A 323 -17.19 13.44 -10.00
CA ASP A 323 -18.43 13.59 -10.78
C ASP A 323 -19.17 14.88 -10.41
N ALA A 324 -19.36 15.13 -9.12
CA ALA A 324 -20.03 16.33 -8.62
C ALA A 324 -19.29 17.62 -9.01
N GLU A 325 -17.95 17.63 -8.88
CA GLU A 325 -17.12 18.77 -9.28
C GLU A 325 -17.25 19.07 -10.78
N HIS A 326 -17.18 18.06 -11.66
CA HIS A 326 -17.35 18.27 -13.09
C HIS A 326 -18.79 18.66 -13.46
N ALA A 327 -19.78 18.14 -12.73
CA ALA A 327 -21.19 18.53 -12.90
C ALA A 327 -21.47 19.99 -12.49
N ALA A 328 -20.67 20.55 -11.58
CA ALA A 328 -20.78 21.95 -11.16
C ALA A 328 -20.11 22.94 -12.12
N MET A 329 -19.22 22.48 -13.01
CA MET A 329 -18.55 23.35 -14.00
C MET A 329 -19.52 23.86 -15.09
N PRO A 330 -19.24 24.99 -15.76
CA PRO A 330 -20.04 25.43 -16.90
C PRO A 330 -20.13 24.37 -18.02
N PRO A 331 -21.27 24.23 -18.73
CA PRO A 331 -21.41 23.29 -19.86
C PRO A 331 -20.38 23.48 -21.00
N SER A 332 -19.85 24.69 -21.14
CA SER A 332 -18.81 25.04 -22.10
C SER A 332 -17.39 24.68 -21.64
N ALA A 333 -17.20 24.29 -20.37
CA ALA A 333 -15.90 23.93 -19.84
C ALA A 333 -15.41 22.62 -20.48
N ARG A 334 -14.23 22.65 -21.10
CA ARG A 334 -13.62 21.49 -21.76
C ARG A 334 -13.49 20.29 -20.83
N ALA A 335 -13.10 20.52 -19.57
CA ALA A 335 -12.94 19.46 -18.57
C ALA A 335 -14.25 18.71 -18.32
N ARG A 336 -15.37 19.45 -18.18
CA ARG A 336 -16.72 18.87 -18.06
C ARG A 336 -17.12 18.07 -19.29
N GLN A 337 -16.96 18.66 -20.47
CA GLN A 337 -17.33 18.00 -21.74
C GLN A 337 -16.56 16.70 -21.94
N LEU A 338 -15.26 16.70 -21.65
CA LEU A 338 -14.45 15.49 -21.70
C LEU A 338 -14.94 14.45 -20.70
N TRP A 339 -15.10 14.83 -19.42
CA TRP A 339 -15.50 13.91 -18.35
C TRP A 339 -16.75 13.12 -18.73
N PHE A 340 -17.80 13.80 -19.19
CA PHE A 340 -19.06 13.16 -19.59
C PHE A 340 -19.04 12.52 -20.98
N ALA A 341 -17.99 12.75 -21.78
CA ALA A 341 -17.80 12.08 -23.06
C ALA A 341 -17.00 10.77 -22.93
N LEU A 342 -16.38 10.50 -21.78
CA LEU A 342 -15.63 9.26 -21.56
C LEU A 342 -16.60 8.09 -21.37
N GLY A 343 -16.45 7.09 -22.24
CA GLY A 343 -17.14 5.81 -22.14
C GLY A 343 -16.30 4.76 -21.41
N ARG A 344 -16.86 3.56 -21.31
CA ARG A 344 -16.17 2.39 -20.74
C ARG A 344 -14.90 2.03 -21.51
N GLU A 345 -14.90 2.28 -22.82
CA GLU A 345 -13.83 1.91 -23.74
C GLU A 345 -12.70 2.95 -23.80
N SER A 346 -12.95 4.19 -23.34
CA SER A 346 -12.03 5.32 -23.52
C SER A 346 -10.66 5.11 -22.86
N GLY A 347 -10.59 4.35 -21.78
CA GLY A 347 -9.35 4.05 -21.05
C GLY A 347 -8.69 2.72 -21.44
N LEU A 348 -9.27 1.93 -22.36
CA LEU A 348 -8.77 0.58 -22.65
C LEU A 348 -7.34 0.56 -23.16
N PHE A 349 -6.93 1.59 -23.91
CA PHE A 349 -5.55 1.71 -24.43
C PHE A 349 -4.49 1.75 -23.31
N LEU A 350 -4.83 2.27 -22.13
CA LEU A 350 -3.95 2.25 -20.94
C LEU A 350 -3.69 0.84 -20.40
N SER A 351 -4.48 -0.15 -20.85
CA SER A 351 -4.38 -1.55 -20.45
C SER A 351 -3.84 -2.48 -21.54
N LEU A 352 -3.61 -1.96 -22.75
CA LEU A 352 -3.12 -2.77 -23.86
C LEU A 352 -1.63 -3.05 -23.73
N LEU A 353 -1.23 -4.27 -24.11
CA LEU A 353 0.18 -4.61 -24.27
C LEU A 353 0.75 -3.93 -25.52
N PRO A 354 2.02 -3.51 -25.50
CA PRO A 354 2.69 -2.81 -26.61
C PRO A 354 3.07 -3.79 -27.74
N ARG A 355 2.10 -4.52 -28.29
CA ARG A 355 2.26 -5.47 -29.39
C ARG A 355 1.03 -5.51 -30.28
N GLY A 356 1.24 -5.77 -31.57
CA GLY A 356 0.17 -5.92 -32.57
C GLY A 356 -0.74 -4.70 -32.61
N LEU A 357 -2.06 -4.93 -32.61
CA LEU A 357 -3.08 -3.87 -32.65
C LEU A 357 -3.10 -2.96 -31.39
N GLY A 358 -2.40 -3.35 -30.33
CA GLY A 358 -2.29 -2.54 -29.11
C GLY A 358 -1.09 -1.61 -29.09
N ALA A 359 -0.21 -1.66 -30.08
CA ALA A 359 1.02 -0.87 -30.10
C ALA A 359 0.78 0.58 -30.56
N PHE A 360 1.30 1.53 -29.81
CA PHE A 360 1.35 2.94 -30.18
C PHE A 360 2.79 3.34 -30.45
N SER A 361 3.03 4.20 -31.46
CA SER A 361 4.26 4.99 -31.47
C SER A 361 4.30 5.94 -30.27
N CYS A 362 5.47 6.42 -29.88
CA CYS A 362 5.59 7.40 -28.79
C CYS A 362 4.74 8.66 -29.04
N ALA A 363 4.64 9.14 -30.28
CA ALA A 363 3.84 10.32 -30.61
C ALA A 363 2.34 10.05 -30.47
N GLU A 364 1.85 8.93 -30.99
CA GLU A 364 0.43 8.54 -30.88
C GLU A 364 0.03 8.30 -29.43
N TRP A 365 0.90 7.63 -28.65
CA TRP A 365 0.69 7.39 -27.23
C TRP A 365 0.54 8.71 -26.46
N VAL A 366 1.47 9.64 -26.66
CA VAL A 366 1.48 10.94 -25.98
C VAL A 366 0.27 11.79 -26.35
N GLU A 367 -0.19 11.75 -27.60
CA GLU A 367 -1.41 12.43 -28.00
C GLU A 367 -2.66 11.77 -27.39
N ALA A 368 -2.72 10.43 -27.36
CA ALA A 368 -3.83 9.68 -26.77
C ALA A 368 -3.95 9.93 -25.26
N THR A 369 -2.84 9.93 -24.52
CA THR A 369 -2.82 10.22 -23.08
C THR A 369 -3.20 11.68 -22.81
N ALA A 370 -2.68 12.64 -23.58
CA ALA A 370 -3.06 14.05 -23.47
C ALA A 370 -4.57 14.23 -23.61
N ARG A 371 -5.15 13.64 -24.67
CA ARG A 371 -6.58 13.72 -24.95
C ARG A 371 -7.42 13.05 -23.86
N TYR A 372 -7.03 11.87 -23.40
CA TYR A 372 -7.73 11.13 -22.35
C TYR A 372 -7.81 11.89 -21.02
N PHE A 373 -6.72 12.56 -20.64
CA PHE A 373 -6.66 13.37 -19.42
C PHE A 373 -7.13 14.81 -19.62
N GLY A 374 -7.48 15.23 -20.83
CA GLY A 374 -7.99 16.58 -21.12
C GLY A 374 -6.93 17.66 -21.21
N LEU A 375 -5.68 17.26 -21.35
CA LEU A 375 -4.54 18.14 -21.48
C LEU A 375 -4.44 18.73 -22.91
N PRO A 376 -3.68 19.81 -23.11
CA PRO A 376 -3.38 20.34 -24.44
C PRO A 376 -2.75 19.26 -25.35
N SER A 377 -3.15 19.23 -26.62
CA SER A 377 -2.57 18.34 -27.64
C SER A 377 -1.10 18.71 -27.87
N PRO A 378 -0.15 17.77 -27.64
CA PRO A 378 1.26 18.01 -27.91
C PRO A 378 1.52 18.23 -29.41
N ALA A 379 0.79 17.55 -30.29
CA ALA A 379 0.93 17.73 -31.75
C ALA A 379 0.52 19.14 -32.21
N CYS A 380 -0.46 19.75 -31.55
CA CYS A 380 -0.96 21.10 -31.88
C CYS A 380 -0.21 22.23 -31.16
N ALA A 381 0.68 21.93 -30.20
CA ALA A 381 1.39 22.95 -29.42
C ALA A 381 2.20 23.94 -30.29
N PRO A 382 2.93 23.51 -31.35
CA PRO A 382 3.65 24.45 -32.23
C PRO A 382 2.71 25.40 -32.98
N LEU A 383 1.53 24.91 -33.39
CA LEU A 383 0.53 25.71 -34.12
C LEU A 383 -0.09 26.77 -33.20
N ALA A 384 -0.38 26.40 -31.95
CA ALA A 384 -0.87 27.34 -30.94
C ALA A 384 0.17 28.43 -30.63
N ALA A 385 1.45 28.05 -30.52
CA ALA A 385 2.55 29.00 -30.32
C ALA A 385 2.74 29.97 -31.51
N ALA A 386 2.46 29.50 -32.73
CA ALA A 386 2.47 30.31 -33.95
C ALA A 386 1.20 31.19 -34.12
N GLY A 387 0.27 31.18 -33.15
CA GLY A 387 -0.96 31.97 -33.22
C GLY A 387 -1.98 31.47 -34.24
N ALA A 388 -1.81 30.24 -34.76
CA ALA A 388 -2.74 29.65 -35.71
C ALA A 388 -4.09 29.43 -35.04
N ARG A 389 -5.12 30.14 -35.51
CA ARG A 389 -6.51 29.87 -35.14
C ARG A 389 -7.07 28.87 -36.14
N LEU A 390 -7.74 27.83 -35.66
CA LEU A 390 -8.57 27.01 -36.54
C LEU A 390 -9.56 27.96 -37.23
N PRO A 391 -9.71 27.89 -38.57
CA PRO A 391 -10.72 28.66 -39.25
C PRO A 391 -12.06 28.32 -38.58
N ARG A 392 -12.74 29.34 -38.04
CA ARG A 392 -14.11 29.16 -37.56
C ARG A 392 -14.87 28.58 -38.74
N SER A 393 -15.29 27.31 -38.65
CA SER A 393 -16.25 26.76 -39.59
C SER A 393 -17.46 27.68 -39.50
N GLY A 394 -17.65 28.51 -40.52
CA GLY A 394 -18.86 29.29 -40.66
C GLY A 394 -20.01 28.30 -40.66
N ALA A 395 -20.78 28.28 -39.58
CA ALA A 395 -22.09 27.69 -39.60
C ALA A 395 -22.96 28.57 -40.50
N GLN A 396 -22.84 28.33 -41.81
CA GLN A 396 -23.94 28.51 -42.74
C GLN A 396 -24.75 27.21 -42.73
N ARG A 397 -25.77 27.16 -41.88
CA ARG A 397 -27.20 27.00 -42.20
C ARG A 397 -27.98 26.56 -40.97
#